data_AF-A0A6H2BZE5-F1
#
_entry.id   AF-A0A6H2BZE5-F1
#
_cell.length_a   1.000
_cell.length_b   1.000
_cell.length_c   1.000
_cell.angle_alpha   90.00
_cell.angle_beta   90.00
_cell.angle_gamma   90.00
#
_symmetry.space_group_name_H-M   'P 1'
#
loop_
_entity.id
_entity.type
_entity.pdbx_description
1 polymer ?
#
loop_
_entity_poly.entity_id
_entity_poly.type
_entity_poly.pdbx_seq_one_letter_code
_entity_poly.pdbx_strand_id
1 'polypeptide(L)'
;MKYDDLEELDDSDLPYDITHFSEHDGICTLNGMIPIPVDAVSFSYEGDEDIEIYNERDNFLGVLCICKSNTDINIASLTEARYIAYINEVDKDTFRFPYKFIKNYLVIDVCEYEDYKNNYMDSAPIWGGFFHSNAASNLHQAYRFKPSRLIARPSIVLPTPYHKESCIRSVVQPYAFERFLKLYHLLELIFDWNLVQQIKSLDNDLQGIGQLLNQYSNNKEIDSLKKLLKSKCDDQNKVDKIADCLNKINSPDYLDKGMKIFFDYGKDGNPYNKINNIIPFQDLMNRGGFTRSNSRDSSITGITENNYKGLVIDFSAYCIYRVRCCTAHNRIGEYVMSNDDEGFVVEFAEPLLREVLCQIFSE
;
A
#
# COMPACT_ATOMS: atom_id res chain seq x y z
N MET A 1 -29.26 -6.24 18.27
CA MET A 1 -30.71 -6.32 18.52
C MET A 1 -31.23 -4.90 18.62
N LYS A 2 -32.44 -4.63 18.15
CA LYS A 2 -33.03 -3.29 18.29
C LYS A 2 -33.58 -3.08 19.69
N TYR A 3 -33.80 -1.83 20.06
CA TYR A 3 -34.40 -1.46 21.33
C TYR A 3 -35.70 -2.24 21.59
N ASP A 4 -36.60 -2.29 20.62
CA ASP A 4 -37.87 -3.02 20.70
C ASP A 4 -37.70 -4.54 20.90
N ASP A 5 -36.61 -5.14 20.41
CA ASP A 5 -36.34 -6.57 20.58
C ASP A 5 -35.92 -6.91 22.01
N LEU A 6 -35.31 -5.94 22.71
CA LEU A 6 -34.75 -6.11 24.05
C LEU A 6 -35.80 -5.92 25.16
N GLU A 7 -36.82 -5.07 24.94
CA GLU A 7 -37.95 -4.93 25.89
C GLU A 7 -38.76 -6.22 26.06
N GLU A 8 -38.65 -7.16 25.12
CA GLU A 8 -39.37 -8.44 25.14
C GLU A 8 -38.56 -9.60 25.75
N LEU A 9 -37.31 -9.38 26.19
CA LEU A 9 -36.47 -10.40 26.80
C LEU A 9 -36.78 -10.57 28.31
N ASP A 10 -36.73 -11.81 28.80
CA ASP A 10 -36.87 -12.12 30.23
C ASP A 10 -35.51 -11.97 30.95
N ASP A 11 -35.46 -11.12 31.99
CA ASP A 11 -34.25 -10.78 32.77
C ASP A 11 -33.59 -12.01 33.43
N SER A 12 -34.33 -13.09 33.66
CA SER A 12 -33.88 -14.25 34.46
C SER A 12 -32.80 -15.13 33.81
N ASP A 13 -32.25 -14.68 32.69
CA ASP A 13 -31.78 -15.57 31.63
C ASP A 13 -30.58 -14.95 30.87
N LEU A 14 -29.97 -13.90 31.44
CA LEU A 14 -28.80 -13.17 30.94
C LEU A 14 -27.60 -13.35 31.89
N PRO A 15 -26.36 -13.50 31.38
CA PRO A 15 -25.15 -13.62 32.22
C PRO A 15 -24.76 -12.31 32.94
N TYR A 16 -25.35 -11.18 32.52
CA TYR A 16 -25.13 -9.85 33.06
C TYR A 16 -26.49 -9.19 33.36
N ASP A 17 -26.58 -8.50 34.49
CA ASP A 17 -27.74 -7.69 34.86
C ASP A 17 -27.80 -6.45 33.94
N ILE A 18 -28.43 -6.58 32.78
CA ILE A 18 -28.77 -5.41 31.98
C ILE A 18 -30.02 -4.79 32.58
N THR A 19 -29.83 -3.71 33.32
CA THR A 19 -30.91 -3.07 34.11
C THR A 19 -31.48 -1.84 33.42
N HIS A 20 -30.75 -1.26 32.47
CA HIS A 20 -31.11 -0.02 31.81
C HIS A 20 -30.82 -0.07 30.31
N PHE A 21 -31.86 0.14 29.51
CA PHE A 21 -31.80 0.24 28.06
C PHE A 21 -32.26 1.62 27.64
N SER A 22 -31.58 2.24 26.69
CA SER A 22 -32.07 3.47 26.04
C SER A 22 -31.53 3.59 24.61
N GLU A 23 -31.96 4.61 23.87
CA GLU A 23 -31.46 4.89 22.53
C GLU A 23 -30.74 6.25 22.51
N HIS A 24 -29.53 6.29 21.93
CA HIS A 24 -28.77 7.51 21.70
C HIS A 24 -28.25 7.53 20.27
N ASP A 25 -28.57 8.57 19.50
CA ASP A 25 -28.13 8.73 18.09
C ASP A 25 -28.46 7.52 17.20
N GLY A 26 -29.61 6.87 17.43
CA GLY A 26 -30.03 5.67 16.69
C GLY A 26 -29.35 4.37 17.11
N ILE A 27 -28.52 4.39 18.17
CA ILE A 27 -27.80 3.24 18.70
C ILE A 27 -28.38 2.86 20.07
N CYS A 28 -28.69 1.58 20.25
CA CYS A 28 -29.12 1.06 21.55
C CYS A 28 -27.95 1.08 22.54
N THR A 29 -28.19 1.70 23.70
CA THR A 29 -27.27 1.79 24.82
C THR A 29 -27.69 0.83 25.94
N LEU A 30 -26.71 0.27 26.61
CA LEU A 30 -26.88 -0.75 27.66
C LEU A 30 -26.08 -0.32 28.88
N ASN A 31 -26.74 -0.18 30.03
CA ASN A 31 -26.13 0.31 31.27
C ASN A 31 -25.37 1.65 31.10
N GLY A 32 -25.86 2.53 30.23
CA GLY A 32 -25.22 3.82 29.94
C GLY A 32 -24.02 3.74 28.99
N MET A 33 -23.73 2.58 28.41
CA MET A 33 -22.65 2.41 27.43
C MET A 33 -23.19 2.33 26.00
N ILE A 34 -22.43 2.89 25.05
CA ILE A 34 -22.74 2.87 23.63
C ILE A 34 -21.68 2.06 22.85
N PRO A 35 -22.07 0.97 22.18
CA PRO A 35 -21.16 0.20 21.32
C PRO A 35 -21.07 0.83 19.93
N ILE A 36 -19.87 1.26 19.56
CA ILE A 36 -19.55 1.85 18.26
C ILE A 36 -18.75 0.84 17.44
N PRO A 37 -19.24 0.40 16.27
CA PRO A 37 -18.49 -0.51 15.41
C PRO A 37 -17.13 0.06 14.99
N VAL A 38 -16.12 -0.81 14.99
CA VAL A 38 -14.76 -0.53 14.53
C VAL A 38 -14.47 -1.38 13.30
N ASP A 39 -14.08 -0.72 12.22
CA ASP A 39 -13.89 -1.35 10.91
C ASP A 39 -12.57 -2.10 10.82
N ALA A 40 -11.50 -1.48 11.31
CA ALA A 40 -10.19 -2.08 11.41
C ALA A 40 -9.48 -1.62 12.68
N VAL A 41 -8.63 -2.50 13.17
CA VAL A 41 -7.71 -2.27 14.28
C VAL A 41 -6.29 -2.54 13.79
N SER A 42 -5.30 -2.01 14.50
CA SER A 42 -3.90 -2.22 14.18
C SER A 42 -3.58 -3.71 14.19
N PHE A 43 -2.88 -4.17 13.15
CA PHE A 43 -2.36 -5.54 13.08
C PHE A 43 -1.33 -5.86 14.16
N SER A 44 -0.84 -4.85 14.89
CA SER A 44 0.07 -5.04 16.03
C SER A 44 -0.65 -5.43 17.32
N TYR A 45 -1.97 -5.28 17.38
CA TYR A 45 -2.74 -5.64 18.57
C TYR A 45 -3.04 -7.14 18.56
N GLU A 46 -3.04 -7.72 19.76
CA GLU A 46 -3.45 -9.11 19.95
C GLU A 46 -4.98 -9.20 19.77
N GLY A 47 -5.41 -10.24 19.06
CA GLY A 47 -6.84 -10.50 18.88
C GLY A 47 -7.45 -11.07 20.15
N ASP A 48 -8.75 -10.89 20.31
CA ASP A 48 -9.52 -11.38 21.45
C ASP A 48 -9.15 -10.72 22.79
N GLU A 49 -8.58 -9.50 22.76
CA GLU A 49 -8.23 -8.68 23.93
C GLU A 49 -9.10 -7.41 24.05
N ASP A 50 -9.30 -6.96 25.29
CA ASP A 50 -10.01 -5.71 25.63
C ASP A 50 -9.00 -4.65 26.07
N ILE A 51 -9.08 -3.46 25.48
CA ILE A 51 -8.16 -2.37 25.75
C ILE A 51 -8.93 -1.17 26.29
N GLU A 52 -8.67 -0.79 27.53
CA GLU A 52 -9.23 0.43 28.12
C GLU A 52 -8.64 1.68 27.46
N ILE A 53 -9.51 2.66 27.18
CA ILE A 53 -9.14 3.93 26.58
C ILE A 53 -9.40 5.03 27.61
N TYR A 54 -8.38 5.88 27.80
CA TYR A 54 -8.43 7.04 28.67
C TYR A 54 -8.10 8.30 27.86
N ASN A 55 -8.65 9.44 28.26
CA ASN A 55 -8.26 10.73 27.68
C ASN A 55 -6.98 11.29 28.33
N GLU A 56 -6.50 12.44 27.86
CA GLU A 56 -5.28 13.09 28.39
C GLU A 56 -5.38 13.51 29.87
N ARG A 57 -6.58 13.51 30.44
CA ARG A 57 -6.84 13.84 31.85
C ARG A 57 -7.00 12.61 32.74
N ASP A 58 -6.70 11.41 32.21
CA ASP A 58 -6.87 10.12 32.89
C ASP A 58 -8.34 9.77 33.20
N ASN A 59 -9.29 10.38 32.48
CA ASN A 59 -10.68 9.95 32.54
C ASN A 59 -10.88 8.77 31.62
N PHE A 60 -11.55 7.74 32.12
CA PHE A 60 -11.96 6.59 31.33
C PHE A 60 -12.97 7.02 30.25
N LEU A 61 -12.70 6.67 29.00
CA LEU A 61 -13.61 6.87 27.87
C LEU A 61 -14.40 5.61 27.56
N GLY A 62 -13.75 4.44 27.61
CA GLY A 62 -14.39 3.18 27.25
C GLY A 62 -13.41 2.03 26.98
N VAL A 63 -13.89 0.96 26.37
CA VAL A 63 -13.13 -0.26 26.07
C VAL A 63 -13.18 -0.59 24.57
N LEU A 64 -12.02 -0.68 23.94
CA LEU A 64 -11.86 -1.27 22.60
C LEU A 64 -11.86 -2.80 22.72
N CYS A 65 -12.92 -3.42 22.20
CA CYS A 65 -13.11 -4.86 22.13
C CYS A 65 -12.59 -5.39 20.79
N ILE A 66 -11.44 -6.08 20.79
CA ILE A 66 -10.87 -6.70 19.58
C ILE A 66 -11.45 -8.11 19.42
N CYS A 67 -12.75 -8.20 19.24
CA CYS A 67 -13.49 -9.45 19.32
C CYS A 67 -13.76 -10.14 17.97
N LYS A 68 -13.48 -9.49 16.83
CA LYS A 68 -13.72 -10.07 15.49
C LYS A 68 -13.00 -11.40 15.35
N SER A 69 -13.77 -12.48 15.15
CA SER A 69 -13.22 -13.83 15.16
C SER A 69 -13.87 -14.75 14.13
N ASN A 70 -13.12 -15.79 13.74
CA ASN A 70 -13.63 -16.89 12.91
C ASN A 70 -14.16 -18.07 13.75
N THR A 71 -14.06 -18.01 15.07
CA THR A 71 -14.51 -19.04 16.01
C THR A 71 -15.75 -18.59 16.77
N ASP A 72 -16.57 -19.56 17.16
CA ASP A 72 -17.76 -19.28 17.98
C ASP A 72 -17.34 -18.77 19.35
N ILE A 73 -18.03 -17.72 19.83
CA ILE A 73 -17.80 -17.15 21.15
C ILE A 73 -18.53 -17.95 22.22
N ASN A 74 -17.92 -18.03 23.40
CA ASN A 74 -18.63 -18.47 24.60
C ASN A 74 -19.26 -17.25 25.29
N ILE A 75 -20.58 -17.08 25.12
CA ILE A 75 -21.33 -15.94 25.66
C ILE A 75 -21.15 -15.82 27.19
N ALA A 76 -21.04 -16.95 27.90
CA ALA A 76 -20.90 -16.98 29.35
C ALA A 76 -19.53 -16.49 29.86
N SER A 77 -18.54 -16.29 28.97
CA SER A 77 -17.21 -15.80 29.33
C SER A 77 -16.86 -14.46 28.69
N LEU A 78 -17.83 -13.77 28.07
CA LEU A 78 -17.62 -12.43 27.54
C LEU A 78 -17.42 -11.45 28.70
N THR A 79 -16.64 -10.39 28.50
CA THR A 79 -16.65 -9.24 29.41
C THR A 79 -17.96 -8.46 29.24
N GLU A 80 -18.29 -7.58 30.19
CA GLU A 80 -19.48 -6.72 30.08
C GLU A 80 -19.44 -5.88 28.79
N ALA A 81 -18.30 -5.28 28.45
CA ALA A 81 -18.14 -4.51 27.22
C ALA A 81 -18.40 -5.36 25.96
N ARG A 82 -17.83 -6.58 25.89
CA ARG A 82 -18.11 -7.49 24.77
C ARG A 82 -19.54 -7.97 24.73
N TYR A 83 -20.17 -8.15 25.88
CA TYR A 83 -21.57 -8.52 25.93
C TYR A 83 -22.46 -7.40 25.38
N ILE A 84 -22.17 -6.15 25.73
CA ILE A 84 -22.83 -4.96 25.17
C ILE A 84 -22.65 -4.88 23.65
N ALA A 85 -21.44 -5.15 23.15
CA ALA A 85 -21.18 -5.25 21.71
C ALA A 85 -21.95 -6.41 21.04
N TYR A 86 -21.99 -7.60 21.67
CA TYR A 86 -22.70 -8.78 21.19
C TYR A 86 -24.19 -8.50 21.03
N ILE A 87 -24.82 -7.91 22.06
CA ILE A 87 -26.24 -7.54 22.05
C ILE A 87 -26.54 -6.58 20.90
N ASN A 88 -25.63 -5.66 20.57
CA ASN A 88 -25.80 -4.74 19.45
C ASN A 88 -25.64 -5.43 18.08
N GLU A 89 -24.74 -6.41 17.93
CA GLU A 89 -24.46 -7.08 16.65
C GLU A 89 -25.47 -8.17 16.25
N VAL A 90 -26.02 -8.92 17.21
CA VAL A 90 -26.95 -10.04 16.91
C VAL A 90 -28.37 -9.60 16.63
N ASP A 91 -29.13 -10.38 15.88
CA ASP A 91 -30.59 -10.22 15.79
C ASP A 91 -31.28 -11.12 16.84
N LYS A 92 -32.59 -10.91 17.03
CA LYS A 92 -33.39 -11.66 18.02
C LYS A 92 -33.40 -13.17 17.75
N ASP A 93 -33.39 -13.57 16.48
CA ASP A 93 -33.48 -14.97 16.07
C ASP A 93 -32.16 -15.73 16.27
N THR A 94 -31.04 -15.02 16.26
CA THR A 94 -29.68 -15.55 16.45
C THR A 94 -29.15 -15.40 17.87
N PHE A 95 -29.88 -14.68 18.73
CA PHE A 95 -29.57 -14.55 20.15
C PHE A 95 -29.48 -15.94 20.81
N ARG A 96 -28.41 -16.19 21.57
CA ARG A 96 -28.07 -17.46 22.25
C ARG A 96 -27.67 -18.64 21.37
N PHE A 97 -27.62 -18.48 20.06
CA PHE A 97 -26.96 -19.46 19.20
C PHE A 97 -25.44 -19.23 19.18
N PRO A 98 -24.64 -20.25 18.82
CA PRO A 98 -23.22 -20.06 18.54
C PRO A 98 -23.03 -18.90 17.58
N TYR A 99 -22.25 -17.90 17.99
CA TYR A 99 -22.10 -16.65 17.27
C TYR A 99 -20.63 -16.30 17.08
N LYS A 100 -20.34 -15.58 16.00
CA LYS A 100 -18.99 -15.10 15.67
C LYS A 100 -19.07 -13.60 15.45
N PHE A 101 -18.27 -12.84 16.19
CA PHE A 101 -18.19 -11.41 15.97
C PHE A 101 -17.72 -11.11 14.55
N ILE A 102 -18.51 -10.31 13.85
CA ILE A 102 -18.22 -9.88 12.48
C ILE A 102 -17.36 -8.62 12.50
N LYS A 103 -17.50 -7.80 13.55
CA LYS A 103 -16.78 -6.54 13.75
C LYS A 103 -16.07 -6.49 15.10
N ASN A 104 -15.14 -5.54 15.20
CA ASN A 104 -14.62 -5.07 16.49
C ASN A 104 -15.51 -3.92 16.97
N TYR A 105 -15.42 -3.57 18.25
CA TYR A 105 -16.24 -2.52 18.84
C TYR A 105 -15.46 -1.63 19.78
N LEU A 106 -15.80 -0.36 19.84
CA LEU A 106 -15.43 0.53 20.92
C LEU A 106 -16.68 0.79 21.76
N VAL A 107 -16.64 0.43 23.04
CA VAL A 107 -17.77 0.59 23.96
C VAL A 107 -17.45 1.74 24.91
N ILE A 108 -18.10 2.88 24.74
CA ILE A 108 -17.84 4.10 25.54
C ILE A 108 -19.03 4.47 26.40
N ASP A 109 -18.79 5.27 27.44
CA ASP A 109 -19.87 5.87 28.23
C ASP A 109 -20.68 6.82 27.32
N VAL A 110 -22.01 6.75 27.39
CA VAL A 110 -22.92 7.60 26.61
C VAL A 110 -22.70 9.09 26.91
N CYS A 111 -22.30 9.44 28.14
CA CYS A 111 -21.95 10.80 28.52
C CYS A 111 -20.70 11.32 27.80
N GLU A 112 -19.79 10.43 27.41
CA GLU A 112 -18.56 10.76 26.69
C GLU A 112 -18.74 10.66 25.16
N TYR A 113 -19.88 10.15 24.67
CA TYR A 113 -20.09 9.90 23.24
C TYR A 113 -19.94 11.13 22.36
N GLU A 114 -20.55 12.24 22.74
CA GLU A 114 -20.46 13.48 21.97
C GLU A 114 -19.04 14.07 22.00
N ASP A 115 -18.33 13.96 23.12
CA ASP A 115 -16.92 14.38 23.20
C ASP A 115 -16.04 13.50 22.29
N TYR A 116 -16.22 12.17 22.40
CA TYR A 116 -15.54 11.19 21.56
C TYR A 116 -15.74 11.46 20.06
N LYS A 117 -16.99 11.56 19.63
CA LYS A 117 -17.40 11.75 18.24
C LYS A 117 -16.80 13.04 17.66
N ASN A 118 -16.84 14.12 18.42
CA ASN A 118 -16.41 15.45 17.93
C ASN A 118 -14.89 15.66 18.01
N ASN A 119 -14.20 15.05 18.98
CA ASN A 119 -12.80 15.37 19.27
C ASN A 119 -11.80 14.23 19.01
N TYR A 120 -12.24 12.96 19.00
CA TYR A 120 -11.33 11.80 18.98
C TYR A 120 -11.58 10.81 17.85
N MET A 121 -12.83 10.65 17.40
CA MET A 121 -13.24 9.60 16.46
C MET A 121 -12.47 9.63 15.13
N ASP A 122 -12.33 10.79 14.51
CA ASP A 122 -11.61 10.94 13.23
C ASP A 122 -10.09 10.80 13.38
N SER A 123 -9.55 11.05 14.58
CA SER A 123 -8.11 10.99 14.88
C SER A 123 -7.69 9.64 15.49
N ALA A 124 -8.64 8.74 15.78
CA ALA A 124 -8.42 7.39 16.30
C ALA A 124 -7.38 6.55 15.54
N PRO A 125 -7.22 6.66 14.20
CA PRO A 125 -6.15 5.95 13.50
C PRO A 125 -4.75 6.28 14.01
N ILE A 126 -4.54 7.49 14.54
CA ILE A 126 -3.24 7.98 14.98
C ILE A 126 -2.96 7.57 16.42
N TRP A 127 -3.87 7.88 17.34
CA TRP A 127 -3.64 7.65 18.78
C TRP A 127 -4.06 6.26 19.25
N GLY A 128 -5.08 5.68 18.62
CA GLY A 128 -5.69 4.41 19.02
C GLY A 128 -5.42 3.26 18.05
N GLY A 129 -4.93 3.53 16.84
CA GLY A 129 -4.63 2.49 15.86
C GLY A 129 -5.87 1.77 15.33
N PHE A 130 -7.05 2.38 15.40
CA PHE A 130 -8.29 1.84 14.84
C PHE A 130 -9.11 2.96 14.21
N PHE A 131 -10.17 2.61 13.46
CA PHE A 131 -11.04 3.64 12.89
C PHE A 131 -12.49 3.18 12.75
N HIS A 132 -13.37 4.19 12.70
CA HIS A 132 -14.80 4.04 12.49
C HIS A 132 -15.18 4.48 11.09
N SER A 133 -16.22 3.88 10.52
CA SER A 133 -16.85 4.39 9.30
C SER A 133 -18.26 4.88 9.61
N ASN A 134 -18.57 6.10 9.16
CA ASN A 134 -19.89 6.72 9.36
C ASN A 134 -20.98 6.17 8.41
N ALA A 135 -20.69 5.09 7.67
CA ALA A 135 -21.57 4.36 6.76
C ALA A 135 -20.98 2.96 6.50
N ALA A 136 -21.68 2.09 5.74
CA ALA A 136 -21.20 0.75 5.36
C ALA A 136 -19.70 0.76 5.03
N SER A 137 -18.93 -0.11 5.69
CA SER A 137 -17.47 -0.06 5.76
C SER A 137 -16.80 0.45 4.47
N ASN A 138 -16.12 1.59 4.58
CA ASN A 138 -15.35 2.20 3.48
C ASN A 138 -13.94 1.61 3.38
N LEU A 139 -13.67 0.45 4.01
CA LEU A 139 -12.43 -0.28 3.80
C LEU A 139 -12.30 -0.65 2.33
N HIS A 140 -11.48 0.11 1.62
CA HIS A 140 -11.14 -0.23 0.25
C HIS A 140 -10.43 -1.58 0.23
N GLN A 141 -11.04 -2.52 -0.46
CA GLN A 141 -10.40 -3.81 -0.71
C GLN A 141 -9.20 -3.57 -1.60
N ALA A 142 -8.06 -4.14 -1.18
CA ALA A 142 -6.86 -4.14 -2.00
C ALA A 142 -7.15 -4.62 -3.43
N TYR A 143 -6.61 -3.91 -4.41
CA TYR A 143 -6.77 -4.23 -5.82
C TYR A 143 -6.29 -5.65 -6.12
N ARG A 144 -7.15 -6.43 -6.77
CA ARG A 144 -6.86 -7.81 -7.19
C ARG A 144 -6.98 -7.91 -8.69
N PHE A 145 -6.00 -8.53 -9.31
CA PHE A 145 -6.03 -8.88 -10.72
C PHE A 145 -5.66 -10.35 -10.91
N LYS A 146 -6.08 -10.91 -12.05
CA LYS A 146 -5.75 -12.28 -12.45
C LYS A 146 -4.65 -12.24 -13.52
N PRO A 147 -3.41 -12.63 -13.22
CA PRO A 147 -2.37 -12.71 -14.24
C PRO A 147 -2.73 -13.78 -15.28
N SER A 148 -2.45 -13.50 -16.56
CA SER A 148 -2.67 -14.47 -17.64
C SER A 148 -1.78 -15.70 -17.53
N ARG A 149 -0.54 -15.53 -17.03
CA ARG A 149 0.41 -16.59 -16.70
C ARG A 149 1.47 -16.09 -15.72
N LEU A 150 2.06 -17.02 -14.97
CA LEU A 150 3.27 -16.79 -14.18
C LEU A 150 4.46 -17.46 -14.86
N ILE A 151 5.59 -16.75 -14.94
CA ILE A 151 6.81 -17.24 -15.60
C ILE A 151 7.90 -17.36 -14.54
N ALA A 152 8.32 -18.59 -14.24
CA ALA A 152 9.50 -18.83 -13.40
C ALA A 152 10.77 -18.49 -14.18
N ARG A 153 11.70 -17.77 -13.54
CA ARG A 153 13.00 -17.41 -14.12
C ARG A 153 14.11 -18.11 -13.34
N PRO A 154 14.98 -18.89 -14.00
CA PRO A 154 16.12 -19.49 -13.34
C PRO A 154 17.17 -18.43 -12.98
N SER A 155 18.11 -18.80 -12.11
CA SER A 155 19.34 -18.02 -11.84
C SER A 155 19.13 -16.63 -11.26
N ILE A 156 18.03 -16.39 -10.53
CA ILE A 156 17.86 -15.19 -9.72
C ILE A 156 18.59 -15.38 -8.40
N VAL A 157 19.62 -14.55 -8.15
CA VAL A 157 20.42 -14.59 -6.92
C VAL A 157 20.16 -13.34 -6.08
N LEU A 158 19.75 -13.54 -4.83
CA LEU A 158 19.55 -12.46 -3.86
C LEU A 158 20.82 -12.29 -3.01
N PRO A 159 21.54 -11.15 -3.11
CA PRO A 159 22.89 -11.05 -2.56
C PRO A 159 23.00 -11.10 -1.03
N THR A 160 21.94 -10.73 -0.31
CA THR A 160 21.95 -10.68 1.17
C THR A 160 20.64 -11.18 1.77
N PRO A 161 20.63 -11.56 3.06
CA PRO A 161 19.39 -11.89 3.78
C PRO A 161 18.34 -10.77 3.76
N TYR A 162 18.77 -9.50 3.75
CA TYR A 162 17.87 -8.35 3.67
C TYR A 162 17.11 -8.30 2.33
N HIS A 163 17.74 -8.68 1.22
CA HIS A 163 17.04 -8.82 -0.06
C HIS A 163 15.96 -9.89 0.03
N LYS A 164 16.28 -11.06 0.60
CA LYS A 164 15.32 -12.17 0.80
C LYS A 164 14.14 -11.74 1.66
N GLU A 165 14.40 -11.02 2.74
CA GLU A 165 13.36 -10.52 3.63
C GLU A 165 12.45 -9.50 2.92
N SER A 166 13.02 -8.53 2.18
CA SER A 166 12.21 -7.55 1.44
C SER A 166 11.37 -8.21 0.34
N CYS A 167 11.89 -9.24 -0.34
CA CYS A 167 11.12 -10.05 -1.28
C CYS A 167 9.90 -10.68 -0.60
N ILE A 168 10.06 -11.32 0.56
CA ILE A 168 8.95 -11.95 1.29
C ILE A 168 7.92 -10.90 1.73
N ARG A 169 8.38 -9.79 2.31
CA ARG A 169 7.51 -8.67 2.74
C ARG A 169 6.71 -8.09 1.57
N SER A 170 7.29 -8.03 0.37
CA SER A 170 6.59 -7.55 -0.83
C SER A 170 5.47 -8.49 -1.30
N VAL A 171 5.52 -9.79 -0.95
CA VAL A 171 4.51 -10.78 -1.35
C VAL A 171 3.33 -10.78 -0.37
N VAL A 172 3.60 -10.66 0.93
CA VAL A 172 2.56 -10.70 1.97
C VAL A 172 1.82 -9.36 2.14
N GLN A 173 2.37 -8.26 1.61
CA GLN A 173 1.76 -6.94 1.70
C GLN A 173 0.52 -6.84 0.77
N PRO A 174 -0.68 -6.57 1.31
CA PRO A 174 -1.92 -6.58 0.53
C PRO A 174 -2.12 -5.32 -0.33
N TYR A 175 -1.61 -4.17 0.09
CA TYR A 175 -1.82 -2.89 -0.60
C TYR A 175 -0.73 -2.59 -1.63
N ALA A 176 -1.13 -2.00 -2.76
CA ALA A 176 -0.27 -1.89 -3.95
C ALA A 176 0.91 -0.95 -3.77
N PHE A 177 0.69 0.18 -3.10
CA PHE A 177 1.72 1.21 -2.92
C PHE A 177 2.87 0.71 -2.04
N GLU A 178 2.53 0.06 -0.94
CA GLU A 178 3.48 -0.54 -0.02
C GLU A 178 4.22 -1.70 -0.67
N ARG A 179 3.53 -2.55 -1.45
CA ARG A 179 4.19 -3.59 -2.26
C ARG A 179 5.23 -3.00 -3.20
N PHE A 180 4.85 -1.96 -3.94
CA PHE A 180 5.74 -1.27 -4.87
C PHE A 180 6.97 -0.73 -4.13
N LEU A 181 6.79 -0.10 -2.96
CA LEU A 181 7.90 0.39 -2.14
C LEU A 181 8.80 -0.75 -1.63
N LYS A 182 8.25 -1.88 -1.16
CA LYS A 182 9.06 -3.04 -0.74
C LYS A 182 9.87 -3.65 -1.90
N LEU A 183 9.31 -3.67 -3.10
CA LEU A 183 10.05 -4.05 -4.31
C LEU A 183 11.13 -3.02 -4.64
N TYR A 184 10.83 -1.73 -4.51
CA TYR A 184 11.78 -0.66 -4.78
C TYR A 184 12.96 -0.68 -3.82
N HIS A 185 12.75 -1.03 -2.54
CA HIS A 185 13.83 -1.20 -1.57
C HIS A 185 14.87 -2.25 -2.01
N LEU A 186 14.51 -3.21 -2.87
CA LEU A 186 15.50 -4.13 -3.46
C LEU A 186 16.49 -3.40 -4.38
N LEU A 187 16.06 -2.32 -5.05
CA LEU A 187 16.94 -1.43 -5.82
C LEU A 187 17.85 -0.61 -4.90
N GLU A 188 17.32 -0.10 -3.78
CA GLU A 188 18.12 0.62 -2.79
C GLU A 188 19.20 -0.29 -2.19
N LEU A 189 18.82 -1.51 -1.77
CA LEU A 189 19.75 -2.50 -1.23
C LEU A 189 20.83 -2.91 -2.23
N ILE A 190 20.53 -3.00 -3.53
CA ILE A 190 21.55 -3.34 -4.53
C ILE A 190 22.49 -2.16 -4.80
N PHE A 191 22.03 -0.90 -4.67
CA PHE A 191 22.93 0.26 -4.73
C PHE A 191 23.95 0.22 -3.59
N ASP A 192 23.49 0.01 -2.36
CA ASP A 192 24.37 -0.09 -1.19
C ASP A 192 25.29 -1.32 -1.28
N TRP A 193 24.78 -2.45 -1.75
CA TRP A 193 25.59 -3.65 -1.92
C TRP A 193 26.70 -3.44 -2.96
N ASN A 194 26.38 -2.84 -4.11
CA ASN A 194 27.38 -2.52 -5.14
C ASN A 194 28.45 -1.56 -4.62
N LEU A 195 28.06 -0.54 -3.84
CA LEU A 195 28.97 0.37 -3.15
C LEU A 195 29.95 -0.42 -2.24
N VAL A 196 29.42 -1.33 -1.42
CA VAL A 196 30.24 -2.17 -0.54
C VAL A 196 31.19 -3.06 -1.33
N GLN A 197 30.76 -3.65 -2.45
CA GLN A 197 31.65 -4.46 -3.29
C GLN A 197 32.78 -3.62 -3.91
N GLN A 198 32.48 -2.41 -4.36
CA GLN A 198 33.50 -1.50 -4.90
C GLN A 198 34.50 -1.08 -3.81
N ILE A 199 34.04 -0.74 -2.60
CA ILE A 199 34.93 -0.44 -1.46
C ILE A 199 35.83 -1.63 -1.15
N LYS A 200 35.28 -2.86 -1.09
CA LYS A 200 36.07 -4.08 -0.87
C LYS A 200 37.14 -4.30 -1.94
N SER A 201 36.87 -3.89 -3.19
CA SER A 201 37.83 -4.03 -4.29
C SER A 201 39.00 -3.03 -4.23
N LEU A 202 38.87 -1.95 -3.45
CA LEU A 202 39.91 -0.91 -3.28
C LEU A 202 40.91 -1.24 -2.16
N ASP A 203 40.64 -2.24 -1.32
CA ASP A 203 41.49 -2.67 -0.20
C ASP A 203 41.94 -1.48 0.69
N ASN A 204 43.23 -1.14 0.72
CA ASN A 204 43.79 -0.09 1.57
C ASN A 204 43.83 1.31 0.91
N ASP A 205 43.23 1.51 -0.26
CA ASP A 205 43.19 2.82 -0.94
C ASP A 205 42.17 3.77 -0.29
N LEU A 206 42.59 4.44 0.78
CA LEU A 206 41.78 5.42 1.51
C LEU A 206 41.33 6.61 0.63
N GLN A 207 42.13 7.01 -0.35
CA GLN A 207 41.78 8.11 -1.26
C GLN A 207 40.69 7.67 -2.24
N GLY A 208 40.83 6.49 -2.83
CA GLY A 208 39.81 5.87 -3.68
C GLY A 208 38.49 5.67 -2.94
N ILE A 209 38.54 5.18 -1.69
CA ILE A 209 37.34 5.07 -0.84
C ILE A 209 36.69 6.45 -0.63
N GLY A 210 37.48 7.48 -0.29
CA GLY A 210 36.99 8.84 -0.12
C GLY A 210 36.34 9.41 -1.38
N GLN A 211 36.93 9.19 -2.56
CA GLN A 211 36.35 9.59 -3.84
C GLN A 211 35.01 8.90 -4.10
N LEU A 212 34.93 7.60 -3.80
CA LEU A 212 33.76 6.79 -4.06
C LEU A 212 32.59 7.19 -3.15
N LEU A 213 32.84 7.45 -1.87
CA LEU A 213 31.83 7.97 -0.93
C LEU A 213 31.31 9.35 -1.35
N ASN A 214 32.19 10.24 -1.81
CA ASN A 214 31.80 11.56 -2.32
C ASN A 214 30.92 11.44 -3.59
N GLN A 215 31.25 10.53 -4.49
CA GLN A 215 30.42 10.26 -5.68
C GLN A 215 29.05 9.68 -5.31
N TYR A 216 29.00 8.79 -4.32
CA TYR A 216 27.76 8.20 -3.83
C TYR A 216 26.84 9.28 -3.23
N SER A 217 27.38 10.15 -2.37
CA SER A 217 26.60 11.22 -1.72
C SER A 217 26.07 12.28 -2.70
N ASN A 218 26.75 12.52 -3.81
CA ASN A 218 26.40 13.56 -4.78
C ASN A 218 25.49 13.06 -5.92
N ASN A 219 25.35 11.73 -6.10
CA ASN A 219 24.51 11.20 -7.16
C ASN A 219 23.03 11.29 -6.78
N LYS A 220 22.21 11.81 -7.69
CA LYS A 220 20.75 11.71 -7.57
C LYS A 220 20.34 10.24 -7.71
N GLU A 221 19.35 9.82 -6.94
CA GLU A 221 18.80 8.46 -6.93
C GLU A 221 18.43 7.95 -8.33
N ILE A 222 17.78 8.80 -9.15
CA ILE A 222 17.45 8.50 -10.54
C ILE A 222 18.68 8.21 -11.41
N ASP A 223 19.81 8.87 -11.15
CA ASP A 223 21.04 8.66 -11.91
C ASP A 223 21.70 7.34 -11.51
N SER A 224 21.65 6.97 -10.24
CA SER A 224 22.06 5.64 -9.75
C SER A 224 21.23 4.53 -10.38
N LEU A 225 19.91 4.73 -10.48
CA LEU A 225 19.01 3.78 -11.14
C LEU A 225 19.35 3.63 -12.63
N LYS A 226 19.51 4.74 -13.35
CA LYS A 226 19.90 4.71 -14.77
C LYS A 226 21.23 3.99 -14.99
N LYS A 227 22.24 4.27 -14.15
CA LYS A 227 23.55 3.59 -14.22
C LYS A 227 23.40 2.09 -13.98
N LEU A 228 22.61 1.67 -12.99
CA LEU A 228 22.37 0.26 -12.71
C LEU A 228 21.70 -0.45 -13.88
N LEU A 229 20.59 0.09 -14.41
CA LEU A 229 19.89 -0.53 -15.54
C LEU A 229 20.78 -0.59 -16.79
N LYS A 230 21.56 0.47 -17.09
CA LYS A 230 22.54 0.44 -18.18
C LYS A 230 23.63 -0.62 -18.00
N SER A 231 23.96 -0.97 -16.76
CA SER A 231 24.98 -2.00 -16.49
C SER A 231 24.42 -3.44 -16.51
N LYS A 232 23.14 -3.63 -16.17
CA LYS A 232 22.54 -4.98 -15.97
C LYS A 232 21.50 -5.37 -17.02
N CYS A 233 20.88 -4.39 -17.67
CA CYS A 233 19.76 -4.55 -18.59
C CYS A 233 20.12 -4.10 -20.02
N ASP A 234 21.40 -4.24 -20.40
CA ASP A 234 21.98 -3.58 -21.57
C ASP A 234 21.84 -4.37 -22.89
N ASP A 235 21.51 -5.66 -22.85
CA ASP A 235 21.33 -6.42 -24.08
C ASP A 235 19.95 -6.19 -24.71
N GLN A 236 19.92 -6.40 -26.02
CA GLN A 236 18.76 -6.17 -26.89
C GLN A 236 17.47 -6.83 -26.37
N ASN A 237 17.52 -8.10 -25.97
CA ASN A 237 16.34 -8.86 -25.56
C ASN A 237 15.82 -8.39 -24.20
N LYS A 238 16.72 -8.02 -23.29
CA LYS A 238 16.39 -7.42 -21.99
C LYS A 238 15.67 -6.09 -22.16
N VAL A 239 16.18 -5.22 -23.03
CA VAL A 239 15.58 -3.91 -23.33
C VAL A 239 14.18 -4.08 -23.92
N ASP A 240 13.99 -4.99 -24.87
CA ASP A 240 12.70 -5.19 -25.52
C ASP A 240 11.63 -5.68 -24.51
N LYS A 241 12.00 -6.52 -23.52
CA LYS A 241 11.09 -6.93 -22.41
C LYS A 241 10.70 -5.77 -21.49
N ILE A 242 11.63 -4.84 -21.23
CA ILE A 242 11.34 -3.62 -20.47
C ILE A 242 10.39 -2.73 -21.27
N ALA A 243 10.61 -2.61 -22.58
CA ALA A 243 9.74 -1.86 -23.48
C ALA A 243 8.31 -2.44 -23.50
N ASP A 244 8.16 -3.77 -23.54
CA ASP A 244 6.85 -4.42 -23.43
C ASP A 244 6.12 -4.05 -22.13
N CYS A 245 6.84 -3.94 -21.01
CA CYS A 245 6.27 -3.48 -19.75
C CYS A 245 5.90 -2.00 -19.79
N LEU A 246 6.74 -1.15 -20.37
CA LEU A 246 6.43 0.28 -20.57
C LEU A 246 5.16 0.47 -21.40
N ASN A 247 4.98 -0.33 -22.45
CA ASN A 247 3.84 -0.23 -23.36
C ASN A 247 2.50 -0.54 -22.70
N LYS A 248 2.48 -1.18 -21.51
CA LYS A 248 1.24 -1.41 -20.74
C LYS A 248 0.57 -0.11 -20.28
N ILE A 249 1.32 1.00 -20.24
CA ILE A 249 0.76 2.33 -19.97
C ILE A 249 -0.29 2.74 -21.00
N ASN A 250 -0.24 2.17 -22.21
CA ASN A 250 -1.18 2.45 -23.29
C ASN A 250 -2.57 1.80 -23.09
N SER A 251 -2.84 1.24 -21.91
CA SER A 251 -4.20 0.82 -21.56
C SER A 251 -5.13 2.04 -21.50
N PRO A 252 -6.40 1.92 -21.93
CA PRO A 252 -7.40 2.99 -21.82
C PRO A 252 -7.50 3.57 -20.40
N ASP A 253 -7.28 2.74 -19.38
CA ASP A 253 -7.40 3.14 -17.97
C ASP A 253 -6.15 3.84 -17.42
N TYR A 254 -5.00 3.71 -18.10
CA TYR A 254 -3.69 4.07 -17.55
C TYR A 254 -2.95 5.16 -18.33
N LEU A 255 -3.31 5.41 -19.59
CA LEU A 255 -2.58 6.40 -20.40
C LEU A 255 -2.71 7.82 -19.83
N ASP A 256 -3.93 8.26 -19.48
CA ASP A 256 -4.16 9.58 -18.88
C ASP A 256 -3.45 9.75 -17.53
N LYS A 257 -3.50 8.70 -16.69
CA LYS A 257 -2.75 8.68 -15.42
C LYS A 257 -1.25 8.76 -15.65
N GLY A 258 -0.75 8.01 -16.63
CA GLY A 258 0.63 8.06 -17.08
C GLY A 258 1.07 9.46 -17.52
N MET A 259 0.22 10.14 -18.30
CA MET A 259 0.46 11.52 -18.72
C MET A 259 0.58 12.46 -17.51
N LYS A 260 -0.36 12.36 -16.56
CA LYS A 260 -0.32 13.16 -15.33
C LYS A 260 0.93 12.90 -14.51
N ILE A 261 1.26 11.64 -14.23
CA ILE A 261 2.38 11.28 -13.34
C ILE A 261 3.74 11.61 -13.98
N PHE A 262 3.91 11.33 -15.27
CA PHE A 262 5.22 11.39 -15.92
C PHE A 262 5.50 12.73 -16.61
N PHE A 263 4.47 13.49 -16.99
CA PHE A 263 4.61 14.73 -17.75
C PHE A 263 4.06 15.94 -16.99
N ASP A 264 2.77 15.96 -16.62
CA ASP A 264 2.16 17.14 -15.97
C ASP A 264 2.77 17.41 -14.59
N TYR A 265 2.90 16.34 -13.79
CA TYR A 265 3.61 16.32 -12.51
C TYR A 265 5.01 15.68 -12.66
N GLY A 266 5.59 15.81 -13.84
CA GLY A 266 6.93 15.32 -14.12
C GLY A 266 8.00 16.02 -13.29
N LYS A 267 9.19 15.41 -13.21
CA LYS A 267 10.37 16.00 -12.55
C LYS A 267 11.54 16.08 -13.52
N ASP A 268 12.54 16.87 -13.14
CA ASP A 268 13.84 16.88 -13.81
C ASP A 268 14.38 15.45 -13.98
N GLY A 269 14.87 15.15 -15.18
CA GLY A 269 15.38 13.82 -15.52
C GLY A 269 14.47 12.97 -16.42
N ASN A 270 13.29 13.48 -16.79
CA ASN A 270 12.49 12.90 -17.88
C ASN A 270 13.31 12.92 -19.20
N PRO A 271 13.63 11.76 -19.80
CA PRO A 271 14.41 11.70 -21.03
C PRO A 271 13.69 12.31 -22.24
N TYR A 272 12.35 12.40 -22.25
CA TYR A 272 11.60 13.05 -23.34
C TYR A 272 11.94 14.54 -23.45
N ASN A 273 12.21 15.20 -22.32
CA ASN A 273 12.55 16.63 -22.32
C ASN A 273 13.96 16.90 -22.87
N LYS A 274 14.78 15.87 -23.10
CA LYS A 274 16.16 16.00 -23.59
C LYS A 274 16.30 15.80 -25.09
N ILE A 275 15.27 15.26 -25.75
CA ILE A 275 15.32 14.92 -27.17
C ILE A 275 14.54 15.98 -27.96
N ASN A 276 15.26 16.74 -28.78
CA ASN A 276 14.64 17.76 -29.63
C ASN A 276 13.69 17.11 -30.64
N ASN A 277 12.50 17.71 -30.79
CA ASN A 277 11.47 17.26 -31.73
C ASN A 277 11.08 15.79 -31.57
N ILE A 278 11.17 15.23 -30.36
CA ILE A 278 10.62 13.90 -30.10
C ILE A 278 9.12 13.90 -30.34
N ILE A 279 8.61 12.83 -30.96
CA ILE A 279 7.18 12.61 -31.12
C ILE A 279 6.47 12.73 -29.75
N PRO A 280 5.28 13.35 -29.67
CA PRO A 280 4.51 13.37 -28.44
C PRO A 280 4.31 11.96 -27.89
N PHE A 281 4.42 11.80 -26.56
CA PHE A 281 4.34 10.48 -25.92
C PHE A 281 3.04 9.75 -26.25
N GLN A 282 1.91 10.46 -26.21
CA GLN A 282 0.60 9.91 -26.55
C GLN A 282 0.56 9.40 -28.01
N ASP A 283 1.17 10.13 -28.95
CA ASP A 283 1.24 9.71 -30.35
C ASP A 283 2.12 8.48 -30.54
N LEU A 284 3.22 8.36 -29.79
CA LEU A 284 4.01 7.14 -29.77
C LEU A 284 3.20 5.95 -29.27
N MET A 285 2.47 6.13 -28.16
CA MET A 285 1.63 5.09 -27.59
C MET A 285 0.54 4.65 -28.58
N ASN A 286 -0.11 5.60 -29.27
CA ASN A 286 -1.08 5.33 -30.34
C ASN A 286 -0.49 4.55 -31.52
N ARG A 287 0.83 4.67 -31.75
CA ARG A 287 1.57 3.92 -32.78
C ARG A 287 2.15 2.59 -32.29
N GLY A 288 1.70 2.09 -31.14
CA GLY A 288 2.15 0.81 -30.57
C GLY A 288 3.29 0.93 -29.57
N GLY A 289 3.70 2.13 -29.19
CA GLY A 289 4.62 2.38 -28.08
C GLY A 289 6.11 2.19 -28.42
N PHE A 290 6.90 1.82 -27.41
CA PHE A 290 8.32 1.53 -27.54
C PHE A 290 8.51 0.18 -28.25
N THR A 291 8.63 0.19 -29.57
CA THR A 291 8.93 -1.01 -30.37
C THR A 291 10.12 -0.78 -31.29
N ARG A 292 10.76 -1.87 -31.74
CA ARG A 292 11.84 -1.80 -32.73
C ARG A 292 11.35 -1.31 -34.08
N SER A 293 10.14 -1.69 -34.48
CA SER A 293 9.49 -1.18 -35.68
C SER A 293 9.40 0.35 -35.62
N ASN A 294 8.96 0.91 -34.49
CA ASN A 294 8.87 2.36 -34.32
C ASN A 294 10.23 3.05 -34.32
N SER A 295 11.30 2.40 -33.82
CA SER A 295 12.66 2.95 -33.90
C SER A 295 13.27 2.98 -35.32
N ARG A 296 12.66 2.25 -36.27
CA ARG A 296 13.06 2.18 -37.69
C ARG A 296 12.18 3.03 -38.58
N ASP A 297 11.03 3.49 -38.09
CA ASP A 297 10.07 4.28 -38.85
C ASP A 297 10.54 5.74 -38.92
N SER A 298 10.96 6.17 -40.10
CA SER A 298 11.40 7.55 -40.34
C SER A 298 10.31 8.61 -40.14
N SER A 299 9.03 8.22 -40.04
CA SER A 299 7.92 9.12 -39.71
C SER A 299 7.81 9.40 -38.21
N ILE A 300 8.51 8.66 -37.36
CA ILE A 300 8.55 8.85 -35.90
C ILE A 300 9.81 9.62 -35.54
N THR A 301 9.64 10.88 -35.10
CA THR A 301 10.76 11.75 -34.77
C THR A 301 11.29 11.51 -33.36
N GLY A 302 12.62 11.61 -33.19
CA GLY A 302 13.30 11.51 -31.89
C GLY A 302 13.51 10.10 -31.35
N ILE A 303 12.97 9.06 -31.99
CA ILE A 303 13.22 7.65 -31.65
C ILE A 303 13.85 6.96 -32.86
N THR A 304 15.07 6.50 -32.68
CA THR A 304 15.90 5.89 -33.73
C THR A 304 16.49 4.59 -33.21
N GLU A 305 16.94 3.70 -34.09
CA GLU A 305 17.64 2.48 -33.67
C GLU A 305 18.82 2.76 -32.72
N ASN A 306 19.55 3.86 -32.96
CA ASN A 306 20.73 4.23 -32.20
C ASN A 306 20.42 4.70 -30.77
N ASN A 307 19.28 5.37 -30.55
CA ASN A 307 18.92 5.90 -29.23
C ASN A 307 17.83 5.10 -28.51
N TYR A 308 17.15 4.16 -29.19
CA TYR A 308 16.03 3.39 -28.66
C TYR A 308 16.35 2.76 -27.30
N LYS A 309 17.48 2.06 -27.22
CA LYS A 309 17.91 1.37 -26.01
C LYS A 309 18.14 2.34 -24.85
N GLY A 310 18.86 3.43 -25.10
CA GLY A 310 19.10 4.47 -24.09
C GLY A 310 17.80 5.10 -23.62
N LEU A 311 16.87 5.39 -24.54
CA LEU A 311 15.57 5.96 -24.23
C LEU A 311 14.72 5.02 -23.37
N VAL A 312 14.60 3.74 -23.75
CA VAL A 312 13.82 2.73 -22.99
C VAL A 312 14.37 2.57 -21.57
N ILE A 313 15.70 2.46 -21.41
CA ILE A 313 16.33 2.34 -20.10
C ILE A 313 16.14 3.62 -19.28
N ASP A 314 16.41 4.79 -19.86
CA ASP A 314 16.31 6.04 -19.11
C ASP A 314 14.86 6.39 -18.77
N PHE A 315 13.89 6.02 -19.61
CA PHE A 315 12.48 6.25 -19.37
C PHE A 315 11.89 5.26 -18.36
N SER A 316 12.27 3.98 -18.42
CA SER A 316 11.88 3.00 -17.38
C SER A 316 12.41 3.39 -16.00
N ALA A 317 13.68 3.80 -15.90
CA ALA A 317 14.23 4.34 -14.66
C ALA A 317 13.43 5.55 -14.17
N TYR A 318 13.08 6.47 -15.07
CA TYR A 318 12.27 7.64 -14.74
C TYR A 318 10.87 7.26 -14.24
N CYS A 319 10.17 6.35 -14.92
CA CYS A 319 8.84 5.88 -14.52
C CYS A 319 8.88 5.22 -13.13
N ILE A 320 9.81 4.29 -12.89
CA ILE A 320 9.96 3.62 -11.59
C ILE A 320 10.22 4.66 -10.48
N TYR A 321 11.16 5.59 -10.71
CA TYR A 321 11.48 6.64 -9.75
C TYR A 321 10.29 7.57 -9.48
N ARG A 322 9.54 7.97 -10.51
CA ARG A 322 8.36 8.83 -10.34
C ARG A 322 7.26 8.13 -9.56
N VAL A 323 6.95 6.87 -9.87
CA VAL A 323 5.96 6.09 -9.10
C VAL A 323 6.40 5.96 -7.64
N ARG A 324 7.69 5.72 -7.36
CA ARG A 324 8.21 5.73 -5.98
C ARG A 324 7.97 7.06 -5.29
N CYS A 325 8.26 8.19 -5.94
CA CYS A 325 8.01 9.50 -5.33
C CYS A 325 6.53 9.73 -5.04
N CYS A 326 5.63 9.40 -5.98
CA CYS A 326 4.19 9.61 -5.82
C CYS A 326 3.56 8.68 -4.76
N THR A 327 4.14 7.51 -4.52
CA THR A 327 3.71 6.57 -3.47
C THR A 327 4.28 6.91 -2.10
N ALA A 328 5.52 7.41 -2.03
CA ALA A 328 6.21 7.66 -0.75
C ALA A 328 5.91 9.04 -0.14
N HIS A 329 5.39 9.99 -0.91
CA HIS A 329 5.31 11.39 -0.49
C HIS A 329 3.96 12.03 -0.81
N ASN A 330 3.31 12.54 0.23
CA ASN A 330 2.14 13.41 0.11
C ASN A 330 2.61 14.88 0.19
N ARG A 331 3.08 15.42 -0.95
CA ARG A 331 3.60 16.80 -1.05
C ARG A 331 2.76 17.63 -2.01
N ILE A 332 2.52 18.89 -1.64
CA ILE A 332 1.88 19.88 -2.52
C ILE A 332 2.71 20.04 -3.79
N GLY A 333 2.06 20.02 -4.94
CA GLY A 333 2.70 20.12 -6.26
C GLY A 333 3.25 18.79 -6.81
N GLU A 334 3.08 17.68 -6.10
CA GLU A 334 3.28 16.33 -6.64
C GLU A 334 1.94 15.65 -6.93
N TYR A 335 1.96 14.66 -7.82
CA TYR A 335 0.81 13.78 -8.00
C TYR A 335 0.69 12.86 -6.78
N VAL A 336 -0.38 13.05 -6.01
CA VAL A 336 -0.68 12.24 -4.82
C VAL A 336 -1.56 11.07 -5.26
N MET A 337 -1.06 9.85 -5.09
CA MET A 337 -1.82 8.64 -5.43
C MET A 337 -2.94 8.40 -4.44
N SER A 338 -4.12 8.05 -4.95
CA SER A 338 -5.26 7.60 -4.16
C SER A 338 -5.57 6.13 -4.42
N ASN A 339 -6.52 5.53 -3.69
CA ASN A 339 -6.91 4.13 -3.90
C ASN A 339 -7.32 3.81 -5.35
N ASP A 340 -7.82 4.79 -6.10
CA ASP A 340 -8.17 4.62 -7.52
C ASP A 340 -6.94 4.34 -8.40
N ASP A 341 -5.73 4.65 -7.91
CA ASP A 341 -4.46 4.44 -8.60
C ASP A 341 -3.83 3.08 -8.34
N GLU A 342 -4.39 2.26 -7.45
CA GLU A 342 -3.84 0.92 -7.18
C GLU A 342 -3.75 0.08 -8.45
N GLY A 343 -4.76 0.13 -9.34
CA GLY A 343 -4.74 -0.59 -10.61
C GLY A 343 -3.56 -0.21 -11.50
N PHE A 344 -3.25 1.10 -11.60
CA PHE A 344 -2.09 1.60 -12.34
C PHE A 344 -0.78 1.05 -11.78
N VAL A 345 -0.66 1.00 -10.45
CA VAL A 345 0.53 0.46 -9.80
C VAL A 345 0.65 -1.05 -10.03
N VAL A 346 -0.44 -1.80 -9.86
CA VAL A 346 -0.43 -3.27 -9.97
C VAL A 346 -0.22 -3.76 -11.40
N GLU A 347 -0.78 -3.10 -12.40
CA GLU A 347 -0.78 -3.59 -13.78
C GLU A 347 0.30 -2.98 -14.66
N PHE A 348 0.80 -1.80 -14.32
CA PHE A 348 1.87 -1.13 -15.05
C PHE A 348 3.17 -1.06 -14.23
N ALA A 349 3.14 -0.40 -13.06
CA ALA A 349 4.37 -0.04 -12.36
C ALA A 349 5.09 -1.25 -11.72
N GLU A 350 4.35 -2.11 -11.02
CA GLU A 350 4.87 -3.34 -10.43
C GLU A 350 5.47 -4.28 -11.50
N PRO A 351 4.80 -4.56 -12.63
CA PRO A 351 5.38 -5.38 -13.70
C PRO A 351 6.67 -4.80 -14.28
N LEU A 352 6.73 -3.48 -14.49
CA LEU A 352 7.94 -2.81 -14.95
C LEU A 352 9.09 -2.99 -13.95
N LEU A 353 8.83 -2.73 -12.67
CA LEU A 353 9.81 -2.87 -11.60
C LEU A 353 10.26 -4.33 -11.43
N ARG A 354 9.33 -5.29 -11.44
CA ARG A 354 9.64 -6.72 -11.35
C ARG A 354 10.47 -7.22 -12.53
N GLU A 355 10.19 -6.76 -13.75
CA GLU A 355 10.99 -7.09 -14.93
C GLU A 355 12.44 -6.62 -14.74
N VAL A 356 12.62 -5.36 -14.34
CA VAL A 356 13.92 -4.76 -14.06
C VAL A 356 14.67 -5.50 -12.95
N LEU A 357 14.00 -5.80 -11.83
CA LEU A 357 14.59 -6.57 -10.73
C LEU A 357 15.01 -7.96 -11.16
N CYS A 358 14.17 -8.66 -11.93
CA CYS A 358 14.53 -9.97 -12.46
C CYS A 358 15.80 -9.89 -13.30
N GLN A 359 15.95 -8.87 -14.15
CA GLN A 359 17.14 -8.71 -14.99
C GLN A 359 18.39 -8.30 -14.19
N ILE A 360 18.24 -7.50 -13.12
CA ILE A 360 19.34 -7.10 -12.24
C ILE A 360 19.90 -8.28 -11.43
N PHE A 361 19.00 -9.13 -10.91
CA PHE A 361 19.38 -10.28 -10.08
C PHE A 361 19.63 -11.57 -10.88
N SER A 362 19.40 -11.55 -12.21
CA SER A 362 19.83 -12.65 -13.08
C SER A 362 21.33 -12.56 -13.31
N GLU A 363 22.03 -13.69 -13.15
CA GLU A 363 23.44 -13.83 -13.50
C GLU A 363 23.72 -13.67 -15.00
#